data_AF-A0A817T1S5-F1
#
_entry.id   AF-A0A817T1S5-F1
#
_cell.length_a   1.000
_cell.length_b   1.000
_cell.length_c   1.000
_cell.angle_alpha   90.00
_cell.angle_beta   90.00
_cell.angle_gamma   90.00
#
_symmetry.space_group_name_H-M   'P 1'
#
loop_
_entity.id
_entity.type
_entity.pdbx_description
1 polymer ?
#
loop_
_entity_poly.entity_id
_entity_poly.type
_entity_poly.pdbx_seq_one_letter_code
_entity_poly.pdbx_strand_id
1 'polypeptide(L)'
;MFRPYVTVERYALIRKSFFGATGNSNGKGQRSYRLSSDRFLSRGNCIIREYDRLVGETLLPDLAAKDKHDFSIGQDSDIIYKENVTLISSRTYNETIRSAGKEFEERTQSVYFINLLLKNFKKNRSVKVEYKQEIYGRSIKLTANNAGFIQDGSIIKLTTLLSADDEKLFSYKIELIH
;
A
#
# COMPACT_ATOMS: atom_id res chain seq x y z
N MET A 1 6.59 -11.12 38.21
CA MET A 1 5.34 -11.18 37.41
C MET A 1 5.72 -10.93 35.95
N PHE A 2 5.73 -11.98 35.13
CA PHE A 2 6.27 -11.95 33.75
C PHE A 2 5.14 -11.67 32.75
N ARG A 3 4.80 -10.40 32.53
CA ARG A 3 3.91 -10.03 31.42
C ARG A 3 4.78 -9.78 30.18
N PRO A 4 4.43 -10.34 29.01
CA PRO A 4 5.14 -10.03 27.77
C PRO A 4 5.04 -8.53 27.50
N TYR A 5 6.15 -7.94 27.06
CA TYR A 5 6.17 -6.60 26.56
C TYR A 5 5.66 -6.61 25.12
N VAL A 6 4.62 -5.82 24.86
CA VAL A 6 3.98 -5.74 23.55
C VAL A 6 4.12 -4.31 23.03
N THR A 7 4.61 -4.19 21.80
CA THR A 7 4.65 -2.92 21.07
C THR A 7 3.59 -2.96 19.98
N VAL A 8 2.82 -1.88 19.87
CA VAL A 8 1.79 -1.73 18.85
C VAL A 8 2.03 -0.42 18.10
N GLU A 9 2.23 -0.51 16.80
CA GLU A 9 2.36 0.64 15.91
C GLU A 9 1.06 0.80 15.09
N ARG A 10 0.44 1.98 15.14
CA ARG A 10 -0.73 2.33 14.33
C ARG A 10 -0.29 2.94 13.00
N TYR A 11 -0.90 2.49 11.89
CA TYR A 11 -0.72 3.10 10.58
C TYR A 11 -1.99 3.01 9.73
N ALA A 12 -2.09 3.87 8.72
CA ALA A 12 -3.13 3.78 7.71
C ALA A 12 -2.57 3.04 6.49
N LEU A 13 -3.21 1.93 6.11
CA LEU A 13 -2.84 1.13 4.95
C LEU A 13 -3.74 1.48 3.76
N ILE A 14 -3.16 1.84 2.62
CA ILE A 14 -3.89 1.96 1.37
C ILE A 14 -3.38 0.85 0.46
N ARG A 15 -4.20 -0.20 0.27
CA ARG A 15 -3.89 -1.31 -0.64
C ARG A 15 -4.77 -1.23 -1.88
N LYS A 16 -4.16 -1.29 -3.07
CA LYS A 16 -4.87 -1.20 -4.35
C LYS A 16 -4.33 -2.21 -5.36
N SER A 17 -5.18 -2.61 -6.30
CA SER A 17 -4.80 -3.36 -7.50
C SER A 17 -4.83 -2.41 -8.69
N PHE A 18 -3.88 -2.56 -9.61
CA PHE A 18 -3.80 -1.80 -10.85
C PHE A 18 -3.75 -2.73 -12.06
N PHE A 19 -4.71 -2.56 -12.97
CA PHE A 19 -4.88 -3.39 -14.16
C PHE A 19 -4.70 -2.60 -15.48
N GLY A 20 -4.06 -1.41 -15.44
CA GLY A 20 -3.83 -0.59 -16.64
C GLY A 20 -4.95 0.40 -17.00
N ALA A 21 -5.92 0.63 -16.11
CA ALA A 21 -7.00 1.59 -16.34
C ALA A 21 -6.61 3.03 -15.96
N THR A 22 -7.03 4.02 -16.77
CA THR A 22 -6.90 5.44 -16.46
C THR A 22 -8.10 5.96 -15.66
N GLY A 23 -7.92 7.11 -15.02
CA GLY A 23 -9.01 7.83 -14.36
C GLY A 23 -8.72 8.18 -12.91
N ASN A 24 -9.76 8.69 -12.25
CA ASN A 24 -9.71 9.13 -10.87
C ASN A 24 -10.29 8.06 -9.96
N SER A 25 -9.64 7.84 -8.83
CA SER A 25 -10.18 7.04 -7.73
C SER A 25 -9.95 7.74 -6.41
N ASN A 26 -10.85 7.55 -5.46
CA ASN A 26 -10.68 8.07 -4.12
C ASN A 26 -11.14 7.03 -3.10
N GLY A 27 -10.72 7.21 -1.86
CA GLY A 27 -11.09 6.29 -0.80
C GLY A 27 -10.50 6.68 0.54
N LYS A 28 -10.77 5.85 1.52
CA LYS A 28 -10.19 5.96 2.86
C LYS A 28 -9.09 4.91 3.03
N GLY A 29 -8.09 5.23 3.84
CA GLY A 29 -7.13 4.22 4.29
C GLY A 29 -7.81 3.16 5.14
N GLN A 30 -7.14 2.03 5.33
CA GLN A 30 -7.52 1.00 6.29
C GLN A 30 -6.77 1.26 7.61
N ARG A 31 -7.50 1.29 8.71
CA ARG A 31 -6.95 1.40 10.05
C ARG A 31 -6.25 0.10 10.39
N SER A 32 -4.93 0.16 10.47
CA SER A 32 -4.08 -1.02 10.61
C SER A 32 -3.12 -0.86 11.78
N TYR A 33 -2.72 -1.99 12.35
CA TYR A 33 -1.80 -2.06 13.45
C TYR A 33 -0.75 -3.12 13.18
N ARG A 34 0.47 -2.85 13.66
CA ARG A 34 1.59 -3.79 13.67
C ARG A 34 1.91 -4.11 15.11
N LEU A 35 1.65 -5.34 15.51
CA LEU A 35 1.93 -5.84 16.85
C LEU A 35 3.21 -6.66 16.85
N SER A 36 4.06 -6.47 17.85
CA SER A 36 5.22 -7.32 18.11
C SER A 36 5.37 -7.55 19.61
N SER A 37 5.83 -8.73 20.01
CA SER A 37 6.11 -9.05 21.41
C SER A 37 7.56 -9.45 21.62
N ASP A 38 8.10 -9.21 22.81
CA ASP A 38 9.43 -9.68 23.22
C ASP A 38 9.49 -11.21 23.43
N ARG A 39 8.33 -11.86 23.58
CA ARG A 39 8.17 -13.29 23.86
C ARG A 39 7.05 -13.89 23.02
N PHE A 40 6.88 -15.21 23.11
CA PHE A 40 5.74 -15.87 22.49
C PHE A 40 4.43 -15.34 23.07
N LEU A 41 3.51 -14.96 22.18
CA LEU A 41 2.17 -14.51 22.52
C LEU A 41 1.18 -15.53 21.95
N SER A 42 0.42 -16.18 22.83
CA SER A 42 -0.61 -17.11 22.41
C SER A 42 -1.76 -16.41 21.69
N ARG A 43 -2.40 -17.10 20.76
CA ARG A 43 -3.62 -16.66 20.09
C ARG A 43 -4.71 -16.27 21.08
N GLY A 44 -5.53 -15.31 20.70
CA GLY A 44 -6.65 -14.86 21.52
C GLY A 44 -7.33 -13.60 21.00
N ASN A 45 -8.49 -13.28 21.57
CA ASN A 45 -9.21 -12.07 21.20
C ASN A 45 -8.48 -10.83 21.73
N CYS A 46 -8.39 -9.81 20.88
CA CYS A 46 -7.78 -8.54 21.18
C CYS A 46 -8.81 -7.42 20.98
N ILE A 47 -9.01 -6.64 22.03
CA ILE A 47 -9.84 -5.44 22.03
C ILE A 47 -8.92 -4.24 21.89
N ILE A 48 -9.15 -3.41 20.88
CA ILE A 48 -8.29 -2.26 20.59
C ILE A 48 -9.01 -0.99 21.03
N ARG A 49 -8.30 -0.19 21.83
CA ARG A 49 -8.76 1.12 22.29
C ARG A 49 -7.78 2.20 21.87
N GLU A 50 -8.31 3.32 21.41
CA GLU A 50 -7.55 4.55 21.18
C GLU A 50 -8.14 5.65 22.07
N TYR A 51 -7.32 6.24 22.96
CA TYR A 51 -7.77 7.31 23.88
C TYR A 51 -9.07 6.93 24.61
N ASP A 52 -9.06 5.76 25.26
CA ASP A 52 -10.19 5.14 25.98
C ASP A 52 -11.44 4.82 25.15
N ARG A 53 -11.42 5.09 23.84
CA ARG A 53 -12.50 4.69 22.93
C ARG A 53 -12.22 3.31 22.33
N LEU A 54 -13.19 2.40 22.43
CA LEU A 54 -13.20 1.16 21.67
C LEU A 54 -13.24 1.46 20.17
N VAL A 55 -12.24 0.97 19.43
CA VAL A 55 -12.15 1.17 17.97
C VAL A 55 -12.38 -0.12 17.19
N GLY A 56 -12.14 -1.28 17.80
CA GLY A 56 -12.40 -2.56 17.16
C GLY A 56 -11.98 -3.75 18.01
N GLU A 57 -12.27 -4.93 17.48
CA GLU A 57 -11.87 -6.23 18.00
C GLU A 57 -11.25 -7.05 16.87
N THR A 58 -10.30 -7.91 17.20
CA THR A 58 -9.72 -8.87 16.27
C THR A 58 -9.29 -10.14 17.00
N LEU A 59 -9.08 -11.23 16.26
CA LEU A 59 -8.49 -12.45 16.78
C LEU A 59 -7.01 -12.47 16.40
N LEU A 60 -6.13 -12.47 17.40
CA LEU A 60 -4.69 -12.61 17.18
C LEU A 60 -4.32 -14.08 17.00
N PRO A 61 -3.43 -14.40 16.05
CA PRO A 61 -2.81 -15.72 15.95
C PRO A 61 -1.74 -15.92 17.03
N ASP A 62 -1.20 -17.12 17.11
CA ASP A 62 0.04 -17.36 17.86
C ASP A 62 1.18 -16.57 17.21
N LEU A 63 1.92 -15.81 18.01
CA LEU A 63 3.00 -14.94 17.54
C LEU A 63 4.30 -15.32 18.25
N ALA A 64 5.34 -15.65 17.47
CA ALA A 64 6.64 -15.93 18.02
C ALA A 64 7.32 -14.67 18.58
N ALA A 65 8.32 -14.87 19.43
CA ALA A 65 9.09 -13.76 20.00
C ALA A 65 9.74 -12.93 18.89
N LYS A 66 9.54 -11.61 18.93
CA LYS A 66 10.01 -10.59 17.99
C LYS A 66 9.38 -10.62 16.59
N ASP A 67 8.48 -11.56 16.32
CA ASP A 67 7.70 -11.54 15.09
C ASP A 67 6.72 -10.37 15.08
N LYS A 68 6.38 -9.94 13.86
CA LYS A 68 5.45 -8.84 13.61
C LYS A 68 4.18 -9.39 13.02
N HIS A 69 3.05 -9.04 13.63
CA HIS A 69 1.74 -9.33 13.09
C HIS A 69 1.04 -8.04 12.66
N ASP A 70 0.73 -7.95 11.37
CA ASP A 70 -0.04 -6.86 10.79
C ASP A 70 -1.51 -7.25 10.69
N PHE A 71 -2.40 -6.42 11.21
CA PHE A 71 -3.84 -6.61 11.10
C PHE A 71 -4.58 -5.29 10.89
N SER A 72 -5.79 -5.36 10.35
CA SER A 72 -6.66 -4.21 10.14
C SER A 72 -8.01 -4.40 10.84
N ILE A 73 -8.59 -3.31 11.31
CA ILE A 73 -9.93 -3.27 11.92
C ILE A 73 -10.95 -2.51 11.05
N GLY A 74 -10.65 -2.34 9.76
CA GLY A 74 -11.53 -1.70 8.80
C GLY A 74 -11.07 -0.32 8.37
N GLN A 75 -11.99 0.55 7.97
CA GLN A 75 -11.66 1.85 7.39
C GLN A 75 -11.16 2.85 8.43
N ASP A 76 -10.17 3.66 8.06
CA ASP A 76 -9.71 4.80 8.83
C ASP A 76 -10.39 6.08 8.34
N SER A 77 -11.25 6.67 9.16
CA SER A 77 -11.89 7.95 8.86
C SER A 77 -10.92 9.11 8.72
N ASP A 78 -9.69 8.92 9.23
CA ASP A 78 -8.74 10.01 9.42
C ASP A 78 -7.91 10.27 8.16
N ILE A 79 -7.75 9.26 7.31
CA ILE A 79 -6.94 9.34 6.09
C ILE A 79 -7.83 9.15 4.87
N ILE A 80 -7.83 10.15 4.00
CA ILE A 80 -8.42 10.06 2.66
C ILE A 80 -7.29 10.12 1.64
N TYR A 81 -7.42 9.30 0.60
CA TYR A 81 -6.58 9.40 -0.58
C TYR A 81 -7.41 9.74 -1.81
N LYS A 82 -6.78 10.44 -2.75
CA LYS A 82 -7.25 10.61 -4.11
C LYS A 82 -6.11 10.24 -5.05
N GLU A 83 -6.40 9.41 -6.03
CA GLU A 83 -5.43 8.99 -7.03
C GLU A 83 -5.96 9.36 -8.41
N ASN A 84 -5.10 9.93 -9.24
CA ASN A 84 -5.38 10.22 -10.64
C ASN A 84 -4.33 9.52 -11.50
N VAL A 85 -4.79 8.63 -12.38
CA VAL A 85 -3.96 7.88 -13.31
C VAL A 85 -4.15 8.40 -14.72
N THR A 86 -3.05 8.85 -15.33
CA THR A 86 -3.02 9.28 -16.73
C THR A 86 -2.13 8.36 -17.56
N LEU A 87 -2.62 7.96 -18.73
CA LEU A 87 -1.82 7.26 -19.73
C LEU A 87 -1.00 8.31 -20.49
N ILE A 88 0.32 8.23 -20.43
CA ILE A 88 1.23 9.13 -21.14
C ILE A 88 1.44 8.64 -22.58
N SER A 89 1.72 7.35 -22.73
CA SER A 89 1.99 6.75 -24.03
C SER A 89 1.59 5.28 -24.01
N SER A 90 1.20 4.78 -25.18
CA SER A 90 1.00 3.36 -25.42
C SER A 90 1.55 3.01 -26.78
N ARG A 91 2.35 1.96 -26.87
CA ARG A 91 2.92 1.45 -28.11
C ARG A 91 2.75 -0.06 -28.16
N THR A 92 2.15 -0.51 -29.24
CA THR A 92 2.02 -1.93 -29.55
C THR A 92 3.11 -2.35 -30.52
N TYR A 93 3.75 -3.49 -30.27
CA TYR A 93 4.81 -4.03 -31.11
C TYR A 93 4.76 -5.56 -31.11
N ASN A 94 5.24 -6.15 -32.20
CA ASN A 94 5.37 -7.59 -32.32
C ASN A 94 6.73 -8.01 -31.79
N GLU A 95 6.73 -8.92 -30.81
CA GLU A 95 7.95 -9.54 -30.31
C GLU A 95 8.08 -10.95 -30.90
N THR A 96 9.21 -11.22 -31.56
CA THR A 96 9.55 -12.59 -31.98
C THR A 96 9.98 -13.39 -30.77
N ILE A 97 9.13 -14.34 -30.35
CA ILE A 97 9.53 -15.33 -29.36
C ILE A 97 10.38 -16.38 -30.09
N ARG A 98 11.62 -16.59 -29.67
CA ARG A 98 12.48 -17.69 -30.17
C ARG A 98 12.00 -19.01 -29.56
N SER A 99 10.81 -19.46 -29.92
CA SER A 99 10.35 -20.81 -29.63
C SER A 99 9.92 -21.46 -30.95
N ALA A 100 10.76 -22.37 -31.43
CA ALA A 100 10.48 -23.44 -32.40
C ALA A 100 9.49 -23.21 -33.57
N GLY A 101 9.35 -21.99 -34.11
CA GLY A 101 8.60 -21.75 -35.36
C GLY A 101 7.68 -20.53 -35.35
N LYS A 102 8.28 -19.33 -35.42
CA LYS A 102 7.66 -18.03 -35.81
C LYS A 102 6.22 -17.78 -35.34
N GLU A 103 5.99 -17.78 -34.03
CA GLU A 103 4.85 -17.06 -33.45
C GLU A 103 5.30 -15.67 -33.03
N PHE A 104 4.66 -14.64 -33.58
CA PHE A 104 4.78 -13.27 -33.09
C PHE A 104 3.74 -13.08 -32.00
N GLU A 105 4.18 -12.61 -30.83
CA GLU A 105 3.27 -12.18 -29.79
C GLU A 105 3.14 -10.66 -29.84
N GLU A 106 1.92 -10.16 -29.98
CA GLU A 106 1.63 -8.73 -29.91
C GLU A 106 1.72 -8.28 -28.46
N ARG A 107 2.62 -7.34 -28.18
CA ARG A 107 2.80 -6.76 -26.84
C ARG A 107 2.49 -5.28 -26.85
N THR A 108 1.86 -4.83 -25.77
CA THR A 108 1.57 -3.41 -25.59
C THR A 108 2.35 -2.89 -24.40
N GLN A 109 3.23 -1.92 -24.67
CA GLN A 109 3.98 -1.16 -23.67
C GLN A 109 3.25 0.15 -23.42
N SER A 110 2.83 0.36 -22.18
CA SER A 110 2.09 1.54 -21.75
C SER A 110 2.83 2.25 -20.61
N VAL A 111 2.95 3.57 -20.70
CA VAL A 111 3.54 4.40 -19.65
C VAL A 111 2.43 5.17 -18.96
N TYR A 112 2.30 4.96 -17.66
CA TYR A 112 1.31 5.64 -16.81
C TYR A 112 1.98 6.62 -15.86
N PHE A 113 1.31 7.73 -15.61
CA PHE A 113 1.65 8.67 -14.54
C PHE A 113 0.55 8.64 -13.49
N ILE A 114 0.95 8.39 -12.25
CA ILE A 114 0.04 8.28 -11.11
C ILE A 114 0.33 9.43 -10.15
N ASN A 115 -0.70 10.22 -9.86
CA ASN A 115 -0.70 11.24 -8.82
C ASN A 115 -1.51 10.74 -7.63
N LEU A 116 -0.87 10.66 -6.46
CA LEU A 116 -1.46 10.25 -5.20
C LEU A 116 -1.49 11.44 -4.23
N LEU A 117 -2.67 11.96 -3.97
CA LEU A 117 -2.93 12.94 -2.92
C LEU A 117 -3.35 12.21 -1.65
N LEU A 118 -2.65 12.48 -0.55
CA LEU A 118 -2.97 11.96 0.78
C LEU A 118 -3.31 13.12 1.71
N LYS A 119 -4.41 12.99 2.45
CA LYS A 119 -4.86 13.99 3.42
C LYS A 119 -5.14 13.37 4.77
N ASN A 120 -4.56 13.95 5.82
CA ASN A 120 -4.87 13.62 7.20
C ASN A 120 -5.88 14.65 7.75
N PHE A 121 -7.08 14.20 8.11
CA PHE A 121 -8.13 15.06 8.66
C PHE A 121 -8.02 15.29 10.16
N LYS A 122 -7.08 14.62 10.85
CA LYS A 122 -6.90 14.82 12.29
C LYS A 122 -6.03 16.03 12.55
N LYS A 123 -6.59 16.98 13.31
CA LYS A 123 -5.93 18.24 13.69
C LYS A 123 -4.94 18.13 14.84
N ASN A 124 -4.88 16.99 15.53
CA ASN A 124 -4.13 16.83 16.77
C ASN A 124 -3.14 15.65 16.75
N ARG A 125 -3.04 14.89 15.66
CA ARG A 125 -2.10 13.77 15.59
C ARG A 125 -1.57 13.54 14.18
N SER A 126 -0.30 13.19 14.11
CA SER A 126 0.31 12.64 12.91
C SER A 126 -0.11 11.19 12.71
N VAL A 127 -0.10 10.74 11.45
CA VAL A 127 -0.45 9.38 11.07
C VAL A 127 0.58 8.86 10.08
N LYS A 128 1.15 7.70 10.38
CA LYS A 128 1.97 6.95 9.43
C LYS A 128 1.05 6.34 8.37
N VAL A 129 1.37 6.55 7.10
CA VAL A 129 0.65 5.99 5.96
C VAL A 129 1.56 5.05 5.21
N GLU A 130 1.08 3.83 4.97
CA GLU A 130 1.69 2.85 4.08
C GLU A 130 0.79 2.69 2.86
N TYR A 131 1.30 3.02 1.67
CA TYR A 131 0.63 2.79 0.40
C TYR A 131 1.27 1.59 -0.30
N LYS A 132 0.43 0.69 -0.83
CA LYS A 132 0.81 -0.49 -1.58
C LYS A 132 -0.10 -0.64 -2.80
N GLN A 133 0.44 -0.47 -4.00
CA GLN A 133 -0.26 -0.74 -5.24
C GLN A 133 0.34 -1.96 -5.91
N GLU A 134 -0.47 -3.00 -6.05
CA GLU A 134 -0.15 -4.24 -6.75
C GLU A 134 -0.50 -4.07 -8.23
N ILE A 135 0.51 -4.11 -9.09
CA ILE A 135 0.37 -3.89 -10.52
C ILE A 135 0.32 -5.24 -11.22
N TYR A 136 -0.66 -5.42 -12.10
CA TYR A 136 -0.81 -6.63 -12.90
C TYR A 136 -0.34 -6.37 -14.32
N GLY A 137 0.71 -7.07 -14.73
CA GLY A 137 1.27 -7.07 -16.07
C GLY A 137 2.46 -8.02 -16.16
N ARG A 138 2.97 -8.24 -17.37
CA ARG A 138 4.10 -9.15 -17.60
C ARG A 138 5.42 -8.56 -17.12
N SER A 139 5.61 -7.28 -17.38
CA SER A 139 6.79 -6.54 -16.93
C SER A 139 6.37 -5.17 -16.43
N ILE A 140 6.94 -4.79 -15.28
CA ILE A 140 6.60 -3.57 -14.57
C ILE A 140 7.91 -2.90 -14.22
N LYS A 141 8.04 -1.63 -14.61
CA LYS A 141 9.23 -0.84 -14.31
C LYS A 141 8.84 0.53 -13.79
N LEU A 142 9.27 0.80 -12.57
CA LEU A 142 9.20 2.13 -12.00
C LEU A 142 10.27 3.03 -12.65
N THR A 143 9.86 4.18 -13.20
CA THR A 143 10.76 5.12 -13.91
C THR A 143 11.63 5.90 -12.91
N ALA A 144 12.62 6.70 -13.31
CA ALA A 144 13.33 7.59 -12.37
C ALA A 144 12.44 8.77 -11.93
N ASN A 145 12.70 9.33 -10.73
CA ASN A 145 11.96 10.43 -10.06
C ASN A 145 10.58 10.06 -9.47
N ASN A 146 10.56 9.14 -8.51
CA ASN A 146 9.31 8.61 -7.93
C ASN A 146 9.00 9.12 -6.52
N ALA A 147 9.37 10.33 -6.13
CA ALA A 147 8.91 10.94 -4.87
C ALA A 147 8.93 10.03 -3.59
N GLY A 148 9.89 9.10 -3.47
CA GLY A 148 9.99 8.14 -2.35
C GLY A 148 9.28 6.79 -2.54
N PHE A 149 8.67 6.52 -3.70
CA PHE A 149 8.13 5.21 -4.05
C PHE A 149 9.27 4.21 -4.35
N ILE A 150 9.07 2.98 -3.89
CA ILE A 150 9.98 1.85 -4.05
C ILE A 150 9.21 0.71 -4.74
N GLN A 151 9.84 0.06 -5.70
CA GLN A 151 9.30 -1.14 -6.35
C GLN A 151 9.85 -2.40 -5.67
N ASP A 152 8.96 -3.33 -5.36
CA ASP A 152 9.25 -4.67 -4.85
C ASP A 152 8.45 -5.69 -5.68
N GLY A 153 9.08 -6.24 -6.70
CA GLY A 153 8.42 -7.07 -7.71
C GLY A 153 7.31 -6.30 -8.44
N SER A 154 6.08 -6.80 -8.35
CA SER A 154 4.88 -6.18 -8.91
C SER A 154 4.24 -5.12 -8.01
N ILE A 155 4.82 -4.85 -6.83
CA ILE A 155 4.22 -3.95 -5.84
C ILE A 155 5.00 -2.64 -5.77
N ILE A 156 4.31 -1.52 -5.94
CA ILE A 156 4.82 -0.18 -5.68
C ILE A 156 4.43 0.24 -4.26
N LYS A 157 5.41 0.67 -3.47
CA LYS A 157 5.27 0.96 -2.04
C LYS A 157 5.69 2.39 -1.73
N LEU A 158 4.99 3.05 -0.82
CA LEU A 158 5.40 4.32 -0.22
C LEU A 158 5.07 4.29 1.27
N THR A 159 6.03 4.71 2.09
CA THR A 159 5.82 4.92 3.53
C THR A 159 6.10 6.38 3.84
N THR A 160 5.13 7.06 4.44
CA THR A 160 5.25 8.48 4.78
C THR A 160 4.58 8.79 6.12
N LEU A 161 5.05 9.85 6.77
CA LEU A 161 4.38 10.44 7.93
C LEU A 161 3.63 11.69 7.49
N LEU A 162 2.32 11.70 7.72
CA LEU A 162 1.48 12.89 7.56
C LEU A 162 1.33 13.58 8.90
N SER A 163 1.65 14.87 8.94
CA SER A 163 1.41 15.69 10.13
C SER A 163 -0.08 15.90 10.35
N ALA A 164 -0.44 16.50 11.48
CA ALA A 164 -1.83 16.85 11.75
C ALA A 164 -2.35 17.88 10.73
N ASP A 165 -3.56 17.65 10.21
CA ASP A 165 -4.24 18.47 9.18
C ASP A 165 -3.44 18.65 7.86
N ASP A 166 -2.47 17.75 7.62
CA ASP A 166 -1.53 17.83 6.51
C ASP A 166 -2.09 17.20 5.23
N GLU A 167 -1.63 17.72 4.09
CA GLU A 167 -2.00 17.27 2.76
C GLU A 167 -0.74 17.22 1.88
N LYS A 168 -0.45 16.04 1.33
CA LYS A 168 0.75 15.80 0.50
C LYS A 168 0.38 15.16 -0.82
N LEU A 169 0.99 15.67 -1.88
CA LEU A 169 0.92 15.12 -3.22
C LEU A 169 2.20 14.36 -3.54
N PHE A 170 2.06 13.10 -3.90
CA PHE A 170 3.12 12.23 -4.40
C PHE A 170 2.83 11.86 -5.84
N SER A 171 3.87 11.65 -6.64
CA SER A 171 3.69 11.22 -8.02
C SER A 171 4.79 10.25 -8.44
N TYR A 172 4.44 9.36 -9.36
CA TYR A 172 5.38 8.41 -9.94
C TYR A 172 4.95 7.96 -11.33
N LYS A 173 5.91 7.44 -12.09
CA LYS A 173 5.68 6.91 -13.44
C LYS A 173 6.01 5.44 -13.48
N ILE A 174 5.13 4.65 -14.09
CA ILE A 174 5.36 3.23 -14.34
C ILE A 174 5.29 2.95 -15.83
N GLU A 175 6.13 2.03 -16.26
CA GLU A 175 6.12 1.41 -17.57
C GLU A 175 5.60 -0.03 -17.38
N LEU A 176 4.55 -0.37 -18.11
CA LEU A 176 3.83 -1.63 -18.02
C LEU A 176 3.83 -2.31 -19.38
N ILE A 177 4.22 -3.58 -19.42
CA ILE A 177 4.09 -4.43 -20.60
C ILE A 177 2.99 -5.44 -20.35
N HIS A 178 1.99 -5.45 -21.23
CA HIS A 178 0.88 -6.41 -21.25
C HIS A 178 1.22 -7.63 -22.12
#